data_AF-A0AA93BJM8-F1
#
_entry.id   AF-A0AA93BJM8-F1
#
_cell.length_a   1.000
_cell.length_b   1.000
_cell.length_c   1.000
_cell.angle_alpha   90.00
_cell.angle_beta   90.00
_cell.angle_gamma   90.00
#
_symmetry.space_group_name_H-M   'P 1'
#
loop_
_entity.id
_entity.type
_entity.pdbx_description
1 polymer ?
#
loop_
_entity_poly.entity_id
_entity_poly.type
_entity_poly.pdbx_seq_one_letter_code
_entity_poly.pdbx_strand_id
1 'polypeptide(L)'
;MKENCDWKKCLDRIEDKGFDDDDAYSEILEYIREVATVDEKREVLQNVEQRVKKIVNYDFAKAWFLRRMSESEHDVIEDLMGVRYVVLNEMMLHPTPAEVERFRYQNDKLFKLTQECYAQCRNMWRTLFHTPYKVDDRYRYEVEGVLRFEYGDDDAVVKMENDDYYGSDFQYMIHLLDELMSAGRCKMDTI
;
A
#
# COMPACT_ATOMS: atom_id res chain seq x y z
N MET A 1 -19.48 18.21 -21.60
CA MET A 1 -18.16 18.65 -21.11
C MET A 1 -18.28 18.69 -19.60
N LYS A 2 -17.73 17.71 -18.90
CA LYS A 2 -17.67 17.76 -17.42
C LYS A 2 -16.75 18.94 -17.07
N GLU A 3 -17.22 19.84 -16.22
CA GLU A 3 -16.42 20.97 -15.71
C GLU A 3 -15.09 20.46 -15.17
N ASN A 4 -13.99 21.17 -15.46
CA ASN A 4 -12.66 20.88 -14.94
C ASN A 4 -12.74 20.70 -13.41
N CYS A 5 -12.67 19.46 -12.94
CA CYS A 5 -12.43 19.17 -11.53
C CYS A 5 -11.13 19.88 -11.13
N ASP A 6 -11.22 20.75 -10.12
CA ASP A 6 -10.05 21.34 -9.50
C ASP A 6 -9.50 20.34 -8.47
N TRP A 7 -8.70 19.38 -8.95
CA TRP A 7 -8.15 18.31 -8.13
C TRP A 7 -7.37 18.82 -6.92
N LYS A 8 -6.78 20.03 -6.99
CA LYS A 8 -6.10 20.66 -5.84
C LYS A 8 -7.09 20.96 -4.73
N LYS A 9 -8.25 21.52 -5.10
CA LYS A 9 -9.35 21.81 -4.17
C LYS A 9 -9.97 20.53 -3.60
N CYS A 10 -10.03 19.45 -4.38
CA CYS A 10 -10.46 18.14 -3.86
C CYS A 10 -9.49 17.62 -2.81
N LEU A 11 -8.17 17.66 -3.07
CA LEU A 11 -7.18 17.26 -2.08
C LEU A 11 -7.23 18.14 -0.81
N ASP A 12 -7.45 19.45 -0.94
CA ASP A 12 -7.60 20.35 0.21
C ASP A 12 -8.81 19.97 1.06
N ARG A 13 -9.95 19.61 0.43
CA ARG A 13 -11.13 19.10 1.13
C ARG A 13 -10.86 17.78 1.84
N ILE A 14 -10.12 16.87 1.20
CA ILE A 14 -9.71 15.60 1.81
C ILE A 14 -8.84 15.86 3.04
N GLU A 15 -7.89 16.80 2.99
CA GLU A 15 -7.09 17.14 4.18
C GLU A 15 -7.92 17.75 5.32
N ASP A 16 -8.87 18.63 4.98
CA ASP A 16 -9.66 19.36 5.97
C ASP A 16 -10.72 18.50 6.65
N LYS A 17 -11.30 17.53 5.93
CA LYS A 17 -12.48 16.77 6.38
C LYS A 17 -12.31 15.25 6.36
N GLY A 18 -11.28 14.71 5.70
CA GLY A 18 -11.08 13.27 5.52
C GLY A 18 -12.36 12.58 5.02
N PHE A 19 -12.70 11.48 5.68
CA PHE A 19 -13.87 10.64 5.40
C PHE A 19 -15.23 11.35 5.50
N ASP A 20 -15.30 12.56 6.09
CA ASP A 20 -16.54 13.34 6.17
C ASP A 20 -16.89 14.05 4.84
N ASP A 21 -16.04 13.95 3.80
CA ASP A 21 -16.26 14.53 2.47
C ASP A 21 -16.05 13.51 1.33
N ASP A 22 -16.87 12.44 1.35
CA ASP A 22 -16.93 11.38 0.31
C ASP A 22 -17.04 11.92 -1.13
N ASP A 23 -17.66 13.10 -1.28
CA ASP A 23 -17.81 13.79 -2.56
C ASP A 23 -16.43 14.23 -3.10
N ALA A 24 -15.54 14.78 -2.25
CA ALA A 24 -14.21 15.21 -2.67
C ALA A 24 -13.35 14.04 -3.15
N TYR A 25 -13.42 12.91 -2.44
CA TYR A 25 -12.72 11.68 -2.82
C TYR A 25 -13.26 11.12 -4.14
N SER A 26 -14.58 11.04 -4.30
CA SER A 26 -15.20 10.53 -5.53
C SER A 26 -14.90 11.42 -6.75
N GLU A 27 -14.98 12.75 -6.58
CA GLU A 27 -14.68 13.75 -7.62
C GLU A 27 -13.25 13.61 -8.16
N ILE A 28 -12.25 13.49 -7.28
CA ILE A 28 -10.86 13.37 -7.72
C ILE A 28 -10.59 12.03 -8.41
N LEU A 29 -11.20 10.93 -7.94
CA LEU A 29 -11.07 9.63 -8.60
C LEU A 29 -11.68 9.64 -10.02
N GLU A 30 -12.84 10.27 -10.20
CA GLU A 30 -13.44 10.45 -11.53
C GLU A 30 -12.54 11.29 -12.44
N TYR A 31 -11.99 12.40 -11.94
CA TYR A 31 -11.06 13.23 -12.70
C TYR A 31 -9.82 12.45 -13.16
N ILE A 32 -9.20 11.69 -12.25
CA ILE A 32 -8.01 10.89 -12.57
C ILE A 32 -8.31 9.87 -13.66
N ARG A 33 -9.47 9.21 -13.61
CA ARG A 33 -9.84 8.15 -14.58
C ARG A 33 -10.29 8.69 -15.93
N GLU A 34 -11.08 9.76 -15.94
CA GLU A 34 -11.81 10.19 -17.13
C GLU A 34 -11.17 11.38 -17.85
N VAL A 35 -10.40 12.22 -17.14
CA VAL A 35 -10.00 13.54 -17.64
C VAL A 35 -8.50 13.75 -17.61
N ALA A 36 -7.83 13.35 -16.52
CA ALA A 36 -6.44 13.70 -16.27
C ALA A 36 -5.47 13.14 -17.32
N THR A 37 -4.61 14.02 -17.84
CA THR A 37 -3.45 13.64 -18.64
C THR A 37 -2.40 12.92 -17.79
N VAL A 38 -1.42 12.28 -18.42
CA VAL A 38 -0.31 11.62 -17.71
C VAL A 38 0.50 12.63 -16.88
N ASP A 39 0.72 13.84 -17.38
CA ASP A 39 1.46 14.87 -16.66
C ASP A 39 0.67 15.37 -15.43
N GLU A 40 -0.64 15.58 -15.56
CA GLU A 40 -1.51 15.91 -14.43
C GLU A 40 -1.57 14.78 -13.40
N LYS A 41 -1.63 13.52 -13.84
CA LYS A 41 -1.54 12.35 -12.95
C LYS A 41 -0.26 12.37 -12.12
N ARG A 42 0.89 12.70 -12.73
CA ARG A 42 2.15 12.86 -11.99
C ARG A 42 2.09 14.02 -11.00
N GLU A 43 1.52 15.16 -11.39
CA GLU A 43 1.40 16.31 -10.48
C GLU A 43 0.52 15.95 -9.27
N VAL A 44 -0.62 15.28 -9.50
CA VAL A 44 -1.51 14.80 -8.43
C VAL A 44 -0.76 13.83 -7.52
N LEU A 45 -0.04 12.84 -8.08
CA LEU A 45 0.73 11.85 -7.33
C LEU A 45 1.74 12.51 -6.39
N GLN A 46 2.56 13.42 -6.93
CA GLN A 46 3.57 14.12 -6.17
C GLN A 46 2.95 14.99 -5.06
N ASN A 47 1.82 15.63 -5.35
CA ASN A 47 1.10 16.42 -4.35
C ASN A 47 0.58 15.54 -3.22
N VAL A 48 -0.06 14.42 -3.54
CA VAL A 48 -0.55 13.43 -2.58
C VAL A 48 0.60 12.92 -1.70
N GLU A 49 1.72 12.50 -2.28
CA GLU A 49 2.85 11.99 -1.51
C GLU A 49 3.50 13.06 -0.61
N GLN A 50 3.56 14.31 -1.06
CA GLN A 50 4.02 15.43 -0.24
C GLN A 50 3.11 15.68 0.97
N ARG A 51 1.79 15.59 0.77
CA ARG A 51 0.79 15.74 1.84
C ARG A 51 0.89 14.62 2.86
N VAL A 52 0.99 13.37 2.39
CA VAL A 52 1.24 12.20 3.25
C VAL A 52 2.52 12.39 4.06
N LYS A 53 3.64 12.74 3.43
CA LYS A 53 4.92 13.01 4.10
C LYS A 53 4.80 14.11 5.16
N LYS A 54 4.03 15.16 4.89
CA LYS A 54 3.79 16.27 5.82
C LYS A 54 2.97 15.84 7.03
N ILE A 55 1.92 15.03 6.84
CA ILE A 55 1.07 14.52 7.94
C ILE A 55 1.89 13.55 8.79
N VAL A 56 2.51 12.55 8.15
CA VAL A 56 3.34 11.56 8.82
C VAL A 56 4.49 12.26 9.56
N ASN A 57 5.09 13.29 8.94
CA ASN A 57 6.19 14.10 9.48
C ASN A 57 7.29 13.23 10.09
N TYR A 58 7.71 12.23 9.33
CA TYR A 58 8.59 11.17 9.83
C TYR A 58 9.78 10.96 8.90
N ASP A 59 10.94 10.83 9.53
CA ASP A 59 12.21 10.50 8.89
C ASP A 59 12.59 9.08 9.29
N PHE A 60 12.37 8.14 8.36
CA PHE A 60 12.67 6.73 8.54
C PHE A 60 14.16 6.44 8.80
N ALA A 61 15.07 7.38 8.51
CA ALA A 61 16.49 7.21 8.81
C ALA A 61 16.83 7.50 10.30
N LYS A 62 15.91 8.08 11.07
CA LYS A 62 16.22 8.64 12.41
C LYS A 62 15.44 8.01 13.56
N ALA A 63 14.41 7.22 13.29
CA ALA A 63 13.56 6.67 14.33
C ALA A 63 13.13 5.23 13.99
N TRP A 64 12.82 4.46 15.04
CA TRP A 64 12.53 3.03 14.97
C TRP A 64 11.03 2.69 14.90
N PHE A 65 10.17 3.68 15.16
CA PHE A 65 8.71 3.53 15.15
C PHE A 65 8.04 4.82 14.69
N LEU A 66 6.97 4.71 13.90
CA LEU A 66 6.11 5.85 13.56
C LEU A 66 5.59 6.58 14.80
N ARG A 67 5.41 7.90 14.68
CA ARG A 67 4.73 8.68 15.72
C ARG A 67 3.29 8.20 15.89
N ARG A 68 2.70 8.44 17.06
CA ARG A 68 1.26 8.26 17.23
C ARG A 68 0.52 9.35 16.44
N MET A 69 -0.36 8.93 15.56
CA MET A 69 -1.26 9.79 14.78
C MET A 69 -2.68 9.74 15.37
N SER A 70 -3.48 10.78 15.16
CA SER A 70 -4.91 10.76 15.50
C SER A 70 -5.71 9.91 14.52
N GLU A 71 -6.93 9.53 14.88
CA GLU A 71 -7.87 8.85 13.97
C GLU A 71 -8.11 9.68 12.71
N SER A 72 -8.35 10.99 12.85
CA SER A 72 -8.50 11.90 11.71
C SER A 72 -7.25 11.96 10.80
N GLU A 73 -6.04 11.89 11.35
CA GLU A 73 -4.82 11.82 10.55
C GLU A 73 -4.72 10.48 9.81
N HIS A 74 -5.20 9.40 10.41
CA HIS A 74 -5.28 8.08 9.79
C HIS A 74 -6.26 8.07 8.62
N ASP A 75 -7.47 8.62 8.80
CA ASP A 75 -8.51 8.67 7.76
C ASP A 75 -8.02 9.46 6.54
N VAL A 76 -7.41 10.63 6.77
CA VAL A 76 -6.82 11.44 5.68
C VAL A 76 -5.68 10.70 4.97
N ILE A 77 -4.82 9.99 5.71
CA ILE A 77 -3.77 9.17 5.08
C ILE A 77 -4.39 8.05 4.25
N GLU A 78 -5.43 7.38 4.74
CA GLU A 78 -6.11 6.30 4.02
C GLU A 78 -6.69 6.80 2.68
N ASP A 79 -7.39 7.93 2.69
CA ASP A 79 -7.93 8.55 1.48
C ASP A 79 -6.81 8.97 0.51
N LEU A 80 -5.77 9.63 1.00
CA LEU A 80 -4.61 10.02 0.17
C LEU A 80 -3.91 8.79 -0.43
N MET A 81 -3.77 7.70 0.32
CA MET A 81 -3.21 6.45 -0.18
C MET A 81 -4.12 5.79 -1.21
N GLY A 82 -5.45 5.91 -1.05
CA GLY A 82 -6.44 5.49 -2.04
C GLY A 82 -6.33 6.28 -3.35
N VAL A 83 -6.20 7.61 -3.28
CA VAL A 83 -5.93 8.45 -4.47
C VAL A 83 -4.63 8.02 -5.14
N ARG A 84 -3.55 7.87 -4.37
CA ARG A 84 -2.24 7.41 -4.88
C ARG A 84 -2.35 6.09 -5.63
N TYR A 85 -3.08 5.12 -5.07
CA TYR A 85 -3.32 3.82 -5.69
C TYR A 85 -4.00 3.96 -7.05
N VAL A 86 -5.07 4.76 -7.14
CA VAL A 86 -5.77 4.97 -8.41
C VAL A 86 -4.88 5.67 -9.44
N VAL A 87 -4.16 6.72 -9.05
CA VAL A 87 -3.25 7.43 -9.97
C VAL A 87 -2.20 6.49 -10.56
N LEU A 88 -1.52 5.71 -9.73
CA LEU A 88 -0.49 4.78 -10.18
C LEU A 88 -1.07 3.71 -11.11
N ASN A 89 -2.21 3.11 -10.74
CA ASN A 89 -2.87 2.11 -11.58
C ASN A 89 -3.22 2.68 -12.96
N GLU A 90 -3.78 3.88 -12.99
CA GLU A 90 -4.15 4.57 -14.23
C GLU A 90 -2.94 4.90 -15.11
N MET A 91 -1.78 5.19 -14.51
CA MET A 91 -0.53 5.35 -15.25
C MET A 91 0.09 4.02 -15.72
N MET A 92 -0.28 2.90 -15.08
CA MET A 92 0.22 1.55 -15.36
C MET A 92 -0.70 0.73 -16.28
N LEU A 93 -1.84 1.25 -16.73
CA LEU A 93 -2.82 0.53 -17.58
C LEU A 93 -2.25 0.05 -18.93
N HIS A 94 -1.13 0.61 -19.38
CA HIS A 94 -0.45 0.23 -20.63
C HIS A 94 0.99 -0.18 -20.36
N PRO A 95 1.21 -1.32 -19.67
CA PRO A 95 2.55 -1.74 -19.31
C PRO A 95 3.32 -2.13 -20.57
N THR A 96 4.58 -1.72 -20.61
CA THR A 96 5.56 -2.18 -21.58
C THR A 96 5.82 -3.68 -21.39
N PRO A 97 6.28 -4.40 -22.43
CA PRO A 97 6.67 -5.81 -22.29
C PRO A 97 7.70 -6.05 -21.18
N ALA A 98 8.58 -5.08 -20.93
CA ALA A 98 9.55 -5.14 -19.85
C ALA A 98 8.89 -5.08 -18.47
N GLU A 99 7.87 -4.25 -18.28
CA GLU A 99 7.10 -4.18 -17.04
C GLU A 99 6.30 -5.47 -16.80
N VAL A 100 5.68 -6.02 -17.84
CA VAL A 100 4.96 -7.31 -17.76
C VAL A 100 5.89 -8.44 -17.30
N GLU A 101 7.07 -8.53 -17.90
CA GLU A 101 8.07 -9.53 -17.53
C GLU A 101 8.51 -9.38 -16.06
N ARG A 102 8.64 -8.13 -15.58
CA ARG A 102 8.98 -7.83 -14.18
C ARG A 102 7.86 -8.23 -13.21
N PHE A 103 6.60 -7.94 -13.55
CA PHE A 103 5.46 -8.39 -12.76
C PHE A 103 5.41 -9.91 -12.67
N ARG A 104 5.70 -10.61 -13.78
CA ARG A 104 5.80 -12.07 -13.79
C ARG A 104 6.87 -12.57 -12.82
N TYR A 105 8.07 -11.98 -12.84
CA TYR A 105 9.15 -12.34 -11.92
C TYR A 105 8.75 -12.19 -10.45
N GLN A 106 8.13 -11.06 -10.06
CA GLN A 106 7.67 -10.86 -8.68
C GLN A 106 6.56 -11.83 -8.30
N ASN A 107 5.61 -12.09 -9.20
CA ASN A 107 4.54 -13.06 -8.97
C ASN A 107 5.07 -14.48 -8.80
N ASP A 108 6.06 -14.89 -9.60
CA ASP A 108 6.70 -16.20 -9.47
C ASP A 108 7.43 -16.33 -8.12
N LYS A 109 8.10 -15.25 -7.67
CA LYS A 109 8.75 -15.19 -6.35
C LYS A 109 7.72 -15.30 -5.22
N LEU A 110 6.64 -14.51 -5.26
CA LEU A 110 5.56 -14.56 -4.28
C LEU A 110 4.91 -15.95 -4.24
N PHE A 111 4.61 -16.53 -5.40
CA PHE A 111 4.04 -17.87 -5.51
C PHE A 111 4.93 -18.92 -4.86
N LYS A 112 6.25 -18.88 -5.13
CA LYS A 112 7.21 -19.78 -4.48
C LYS A 112 7.23 -19.62 -2.96
N LEU A 113 7.30 -18.38 -2.47
CA LEU A 113 7.29 -18.10 -1.02
C LEU A 113 5.98 -18.58 -0.36
N THR A 114 4.84 -18.43 -1.03
CA THR A 114 3.56 -18.96 -0.57
C THR A 114 3.58 -20.48 -0.48
N GLN A 115 4.14 -21.19 -1.47
CA GLN A 115 4.30 -22.64 -1.40
C GLN A 115 5.20 -23.08 -0.25
N GLU A 116 6.29 -22.37 0.00
CA GLU A 116 7.20 -22.62 1.12
C GLU A 116 6.50 -22.38 2.47
N CYS A 117 5.73 -21.29 2.60
CA CYS A 117 4.91 -20.99 3.78
C CYS A 117 3.91 -22.13 4.05
N TYR A 118 3.16 -22.58 3.04
CA TYR A 118 2.24 -23.70 3.19
C TYR A 118 2.95 -25.00 3.60
N ALA A 119 4.13 -25.27 3.05
CA ALA A 119 4.93 -26.42 3.44
C ALA A 119 5.34 -26.34 4.92
N GLN A 120 5.73 -25.17 5.41
CA GLN A 120 6.06 -24.93 6.82
C GLN A 120 4.83 -25.09 7.72
N CYS A 121 3.69 -24.48 7.39
CA CYS A 121 2.44 -24.63 8.15
C CYS A 121 2.01 -26.09 8.24
N ARG A 122 2.10 -26.85 7.14
CA ARG A 122 1.82 -28.29 7.13
C ARG A 122 2.74 -29.05 8.08
N ASN A 123 4.03 -28.73 8.10
CA ASN A 123 5.00 -29.37 8.99
C ASN A 123 4.69 -29.03 10.46
N MET A 124 4.35 -27.78 10.76
CA MET A 124 3.94 -27.34 12.10
C MET A 124 2.67 -28.06 12.56
N TRP A 125 1.66 -28.14 11.70
CA TRP A 125 0.41 -28.84 11.99
C TRP A 125 0.64 -30.32 12.26
N ARG A 126 1.52 -30.98 11.49
CA ARG A 126 1.94 -32.36 11.76
C ARG A 126 2.59 -32.51 13.12
N THR A 127 3.49 -31.60 13.51
CA THR A 127 4.13 -31.62 14.84
C THR A 127 3.08 -31.49 15.94
N LEU A 128 2.15 -30.53 15.81
CA LEU A 128 1.05 -30.35 16.75
C LEU A 128 0.12 -31.56 16.80
N PHE A 129 -0.14 -32.24 15.68
CA PHE A 129 -1.01 -33.40 15.67
C PHE A 129 -0.40 -34.60 16.41
N HIS A 130 0.92 -34.76 16.35
CA HIS A 130 1.64 -35.86 16.99
C HIS A 130 2.19 -35.50 18.39
N THR A 131 1.90 -34.31 18.91
CA THR A 131 2.40 -33.89 20.22
C THR A 131 1.76 -34.72 21.35
N PRO A 132 2.53 -35.22 22.33
CA PRO A 132 1.99 -35.91 23.49
C PRO A 132 1.31 -34.97 24.49
N TYR A 133 1.41 -33.65 24.28
CA TYR A 133 0.85 -32.60 25.15
C TYR A 133 -0.58 -32.18 24.79
N LYS A 134 -1.29 -32.95 23.95
CA LYS A 134 -2.72 -32.70 23.71
C LYS A 134 -3.47 -32.94 25.01
N VAL A 135 -4.05 -31.87 25.56
CA VAL A 135 -4.76 -31.89 26.84
C VAL A 135 -6.14 -32.56 26.70
N ASP A 136 -6.83 -32.29 25.58
CA ASP A 136 -8.19 -32.79 25.30
C ASP A 136 -8.51 -32.61 23.80
N ASP A 137 -9.19 -33.58 23.18
CA ASP A 137 -9.63 -33.54 21.77
C ASP A 137 -10.76 -32.52 21.50
N ARG A 138 -11.35 -31.94 22.55
CA ARG A 138 -12.35 -30.87 22.45
C ARG A 138 -11.77 -29.53 21.98
N TYR A 139 -10.48 -29.28 22.18
CA TYR A 139 -9.84 -28.03 21.76
C TYR A 139 -9.44 -28.11 20.28
N ARG A 140 -9.96 -27.18 19.48
CA ARG A 140 -9.57 -27.02 18.08
C ARG A 140 -8.38 -26.08 18.01
N TYR A 141 -7.26 -26.59 17.50
CA TYR A 141 -6.08 -25.78 17.21
C TYR A 141 -6.15 -25.24 15.79
N GLU A 142 -5.88 -23.95 15.65
CA GLU A 142 -5.72 -23.28 14.37
C GLU A 142 -4.25 -22.94 14.16
N VAL A 143 -3.76 -23.16 12.95
CA VAL A 143 -2.40 -22.78 12.53
C VAL A 143 -2.56 -21.85 11.35
N GLU A 144 -2.22 -20.59 11.56
CA GLU A 144 -2.20 -19.57 10.52
C GLU A 144 -0.77 -19.39 10.01
N GLY A 145 -0.62 -19.35 8.68
CA GLY A 145 0.62 -18.99 8.01
C GLY A 145 0.47 -17.63 7.39
N VAL A 146 1.28 -16.67 7.83
CA VAL A 146 1.26 -15.30 7.30
C VAL A 146 2.57 -15.04 6.57
N LEU A 147 2.48 -14.75 5.28
CA LEU A 147 3.59 -14.18 4.52
C LEU A 147 3.46 -12.65 4.63
N ARG A 148 4.45 -12.00 5.24
CA ARG A 148 4.49 -10.54 5.42
C ARG A 148 5.73 -9.99 4.73
N PHE A 149 5.56 -8.88 4.02
CA PHE A 149 6.69 -8.06 3.60
C PHE A 149 7.29 -7.37 4.83
N GLU A 150 8.60 -7.22 4.87
CA GLU A 150 9.28 -6.43 5.89
C GLU A 150 10.30 -5.57 5.16
N TYR A 151 10.22 -4.26 5.36
CA TYR A 151 11.16 -3.33 4.79
C TYR A 151 12.53 -3.53 5.49
N GLY A 152 13.51 -4.04 4.74
CA GLY A 152 14.86 -4.22 5.25
C GLY A 152 15.71 -2.97 5.06
N ASP A 153 15.99 -2.65 3.81
CA ASP A 153 16.85 -1.54 3.40
C ASP A 153 16.44 -1.01 2.01
N ASP A 154 17.27 -0.16 1.45
CA ASP A 154 17.06 0.45 0.13
C ASP A 154 16.96 -0.57 -1.02
N ASP A 155 17.43 -1.81 -0.83
CA ASP A 155 17.34 -2.89 -1.81
C ASP A 155 16.01 -3.69 -1.66
N ALA A 156 15.21 -3.41 -0.62
CA ALA A 156 13.87 -3.98 -0.45
C ALA A 156 12.89 -3.50 -1.53
N VAL A 157 13.16 -2.34 -2.13
CA VAL A 157 12.38 -1.78 -3.24
C VAL A 157 13.16 -1.95 -4.54
N VAL A 158 12.56 -2.63 -5.50
CA VAL A 158 13.16 -2.79 -6.83
C VAL A 158 13.11 -1.45 -7.56
N LYS A 159 14.23 -0.73 -7.57
CA LYS A 159 14.42 0.51 -8.33
C LYS A 159 14.44 0.23 -9.83
N MET A 160 13.65 0.95 -10.60
CA MET A 160 13.53 0.79 -12.05
C MET A 160 14.04 2.01 -12.80
N GLU A 161 14.61 1.80 -13.99
CA GLU A 161 15.09 2.89 -14.86
C GLU A 161 13.98 3.86 -15.26
N ASN A 162 12.72 3.42 -15.22
CA ASN A 162 11.56 4.24 -15.52
C ASN A 162 10.75 4.64 -14.27
N ASP A 163 11.28 4.49 -13.06
CA ASP A 163 10.60 5.00 -11.85
C ASP A 163 10.35 6.52 -11.96
N ASP A 164 11.30 7.23 -12.56
CA ASP A 164 11.21 8.66 -12.86
C ASP A 164 10.00 9.02 -13.74
N TYR A 165 9.51 8.09 -14.57
CA TYR A 165 8.29 8.30 -15.37
C TYR A 165 7.05 8.41 -14.48
N TYR A 166 7.00 7.72 -13.36
CA TYR A 166 5.85 7.81 -12.44
C TYR A 166 5.96 9.03 -11.55
N GLY A 167 7.17 9.44 -11.19
CA GLY A 167 7.41 10.58 -10.30
C GLY A 167 7.03 10.30 -8.83
N SER A 168 6.88 9.02 -8.47
CA SER A 168 6.64 8.54 -7.12
C SER A 168 7.93 8.37 -6.35
N ASP A 169 7.93 8.71 -5.06
CA ASP A 169 8.95 8.24 -4.12
C ASP A 169 8.62 6.84 -3.61
N PHE A 170 8.77 5.84 -4.49
CA PHE A 170 8.43 4.44 -4.17
C PHE A 170 9.11 3.95 -2.90
N GLN A 171 10.37 4.34 -2.68
CA GLN A 171 11.15 3.91 -1.53
C GLN A 171 10.51 4.39 -0.22
N TYR A 172 10.21 5.69 -0.11
CA TYR A 172 9.55 6.23 1.09
C TYR A 172 8.16 5.63 1.28
N MET A 173 7.37 5.54 0.20
CA MET A 173 5.97 5.13 0.29
C MET A 173 5.82 3.64 0.63
N ILE A 174 6.71 2.77 0.15
CA ILE A 174 6.70 1.34 0.50
C ILE A 174 7.11 1.13 1.96
N HIS A 175 8.13 1.85 2.44
CA HIS A 175 8.49 1.80 3.86
C HIS A 175 7.34 2.28 4.75
N LEU A 176 6.70 3.40 4.39
CA LEU A 176 5.53 3.88 5.12
C LEU A 176 4.39 2.85 5.14
N LEU A 177 4.08 2.22 4.02
CA LEU A 177 3.05 1.17 3.94
C LEU A 177 3.36 0.00 4.88
N ASP A 178 4.60 -0.47 4.90
CA ASP A 178 5.03 -1.55 5.78
C ASP A 178 4.85 -1.20 7.27
N GLU A 179 5.23 0.01 7.65
CA GLU A 179 5.08 0.52 9.02
C GLU A 179 3.61 0.71 9.42
N LEU A 180 2.78 1.24 8.53
CA LEU A 180 1.32 1.37 8.76
C LEU A 180 0.64 0.00 8.94
N MET A 181 1.04 -0.99 8.14
CA MET A 181 0.56 -2.37 8.20
C MET A 181 1.05 -3.10 9.46
N SER A 182 2.30 -2.87 9.87
CA SER A 182 2.91 -3.49 11.06
C SER A 182 2.37 -2.92 12.37
N ALA A 183 2.00 -1.63 12.37
CA ALA A 183 1.33 -1.02 13.51
C ALA A 183 -0.14 -1.45 13.68
N GLY A 184 -0.69 -2.24 12.74
CA GLY A 184 -2.09 -2.65 12.72
C GLY A 184 -3.06 -1.49 12.49
N ARG A 185 -2.60 -0.40 11.86
CA ARG A 185 -3.33 0.88 11.74
C ARG A 185 -3.87 1.17 10.33
N CYS A 186 -3.58 0.32 9.35
CA CYS A 186 -4.30 0.28 8.08
C CYS A 186 -4.89 -1.12 7.92
N LYS A 187 -6.23 -1.20 7.83
CA LYS A 187 -6.86 -2.32 7.14
C LYS A 187 -6.89 -1.97 5.67
N MET A 188 -5.79 -2.23 4.96
CA MET A 188 -5.94 -2.42 3.53
C MET A 188 -6.68 -3.75 3.39
N ASP A 189 -8.00 -3.69 3.28
CA ASP A 189 -8.77 -4.84 2.84
C ASP A 189 -8.14 -5.29 1.53
N THR A 190 -7.52 -6.47 1.58
CA THR A 190 -6.89 -7.14 0.45
C THR A 190 -7.84 -7.07 -0.74
N ILE A 191 -7.46 -6.30 -1.77
CA ILE A 191 -8.11 -6.33 -3.08
C ILE A 191 -7.82 -7.68 -3.73
#